data_AF-A0A524E6F4-F1
#
_entry.id   AF-A0A524E6F4-F1
#
_cell.length_a   1.000
_cell.length_b   1.000
_cell.length_c   1.000
_cell.angle_alpha   90.00
_cell.angle_beta   90.00
_cell.angle_gamma   90.00
#
_symmetry.space_group_name_H-M   'P 1'
#
loop_
_entity.id
_entity.type
_entity.pdbx_description
1 polymer ?
#
loop_
_entity_poly.entity_id
_entity_poly.type
_entity_poly.pdbx_seq_one_letter_code
_entity_poly.pdbx_strand_id
1 'polypeptide(L)'
;MSKMENCLCDECGSRIIIENGVNVCQKCGLVHDPILESSSFQLGSVSNTESRRSQQYTSINNNLAVVSSLGSSIGSVEEYMFRDANGSLLDESTQYKFRKFKTYYHIPGAIKGKETDFRTLKILNEVFSRLQIPHKIRERTLFLYQQYKTEHKENITNHVLLSAMSLFLSVRESGTNCPLTLKELVNTYRELGHRVLGKNLLGLMQDLNIKPASSGVRRSEEYVFRVCSLICRCNTIKERVQKKYSIDVYVYEKMIQLLCLKILERIPYPDRGGRRPYPLSAASAYVADKLLSRKLKHSSALTQKLVAQSTNVAEFTIRDHAEFMFSYDYEDIINDISKRLTSSFD
;
A
#
# COMPACT_ATOMS: atom_id res chain seq x y z
N MET A 1 -5.25 20.23 -26.45
CA MET A 1 -6.67 19.80 -26.44
C MET A 1 -7.45 20.70 -27.36
N SER A 2 -7.40 20.41 -28.66
CA SER A 2 -8.24 20.99 -29.69
C SER A 2 -9.19 19.89 -30.17
N LYS A 3 -10.48 20.12 -29.90
CA LYS A 3 -11.67 19.54 -30.55
C LYS A 3 -11.45 18.31 -31.45
N MET A 4 -11.88 17.13 -30.98
CA MET A 4 -12.41 16.06 -31.84
C MET A 4 -13.76 16.50 -32.43
N GLU A 5 -13.80 17.60 -33.17
CA GLU A 5 -14.97 18.00 -33.95
C GLU A 5 -14.70 17.65 -35.41
N ASN A 6 -15.60 16.80 -35.95
CA ASN A 6 -15.84 16.45 -37.35
C ASN A 6 -15.08 15.24 -37.92
N CYS A 7 -15.67 14.04 -37.71
CA CYS A 7 -15.42 12.84 -38.53
C CYS A 7 -16.13 12.89 -39.91
N LEU A 8 -16.53 14.09 -40.36
CA LEU A 8 -17.28 14.34 -41.59
C LEU A 8 -16.47 15.32 -42.42
N CYS A 9 -16.33 15.03 -43.71
CA CYS A 9 -15.57 15.89 -44.61
C CYS A 9 -16.39 17.12 -45.02
N ASP A 10 -15.73 18.27 -45.03
CA ASP A 10 -16.33 19.59 -45.26
C ASP A 10 -17.00 19.73 -46.63
N GLU A 11 -16.53 18.97 -47.62
CA GLU A 11 -17.03 19.01 -49.01
C GLU A 11 -18.16 17.99 -49.26
N CYS A 12 -17.93 16.73 -48.85
CA CYS A 12 -18.79 15.60 -49.21
C CYS A 12 -19.84 15.29 -48.13
N GLY A 13 -19.70 15.86 -46.93
CA GLY A 13 -20.47 15.52 -45.73
C GLY A 13 -20.36 14.06 -45.31
N SER A 14 -19.42 13.30 -45.90
CA SER A 14 -19.30 11.85 -45.72
C SER A 14 -18.16 11.50 -44.78
N ARG A 15 -18.15 10.25 -44.30
CA ARG A 15 -17.28 9.80 -43.23
C ARG A 15 -15.82 9.77 -43.69
N ILE A 16 -14.94 10.30 -42.85
CA ILE A 16 -13.50 10.24 -43.02
C ILE A 16 -13.01 8.89 -42.50
N ILE A 17 -12.23 8.18 -43.31
CA ILE A 17 -11.59 6.90 -42.99
C ILE A 17 -10.07 7.08 -42.90
N ILE A 18 -9.40 6.17 -42.21
CA ILE A 18 -7.95 6.17 -42.07
C ILE A 18 -7.37 5.23 -43.12
N GLU A 19 -6.59 5.76 -44.07
CA GLU A 19 -5.81 4.98 -45.03
C GLU A 19 -4.35 5.44 -45.00
N ASN A 20 -3.42 4.49 -44.82
CA ASN A 20 -1.96 4.73 -44.86
C ASN A 20 -1.46 5.88 -43.95
N GLY A 21 -2.05 6.04 -42.76
CA GLY A 21 -1.65 7.08 -41.80
C GLY A 21 -2.20 8.48 -42.10
N VAL A 22 -3.12 8.59 -43.07
CA VAL A 22 -3.77 9.85 -43.43
C VAL A 22 -5.29 9.69 -43.38
N ASN A 23 -5.97 10.77 -43.02
CA ASN A 23 -7.42 10.83 -42.95
C ASN A 23 -7.99 11.16 -44.35
N VAL A 24 -8.83 10.31 -44.93
CA VAL A 24 -9.35 10.46 -46.31
C VAL A 24 -10.89 10.38 -46.34
N CYS A 25 -11.59 11.27 -47.05
CA CYS A 25 -13.04 11.13 -47.31
C CYS A 25 -13.28 9.94 -48.25
N GLN A 26 -14.09 8.97 -47.80
CA GLN A 26 -14.40 7.75 -48.56
C GLN A 26 -15.09 8.03 -49.92
N LYS A 27 -15.79 9.16 -50.04
CA LYS A 27 -16.61 9.49 -51.23
C LYS A 27 -15.92 10.43 -52.23
N CYS A 28 -15.22 11.47 -51.77
CA CYS A 28 -14.56 12.44 -52.65
C CYS A 28 -13.03 12.26 -52.73
N GLY A 29 -12.44 11.40 -51.90
CA GLY A 29 -10.99 11.19 -51.87
C GLY A 29 -10.19 12.37 -51.29
N LEU A 30 -10.85 13.36 -50.68
CA LEU A 30 -10.17 14.49 -50.06
C LEU A 30 -9.31 14.00 -48.90
N VAL A 31 -8.02 14.37 -48.95
CA VAL A 31 -7.02 14.03 -47.95
C VAL A 31 -6.96 15.16 -46.92
N HIS A 32 -7.30 14.83 -45.68
CA HIS A 32 -7.17 15.70 -44.52
C HIS A 32 -5.78 15.54 -43.86
N ASP A 33 -5.55 16.24 -42.76
CA ASP A 33 -4.27 16.25 -42.04
C ASP A 33 -3.75 14.82 -41.74
N PRO A 34 -2.41 14.62 -41.82
CA PRO A 34 -1.79 13.36 -41.44
C PRO A 34 -2.06 13.04 -39.97
N ILE A 35 -2.20 11.76 -39.67
CA ILE A 35 -2.36 11.32 -38.28
C ILE A 35 -1.03 11.54 -37.58
N LEU A 36 -1.03 12.45 -36.60
CA LEU A 36 0.06 12.56 -35.66
C LEU A 36 0.06 11.29 -34.80
N GLU A 37 0.90 10.33 -35.16
CA GLU A 37 1.15 9.18 -34.31
C GLU A 37 1.69 9.63 -32.96
N SER A 38 1.29 8.93 -31.89
CA SER A 38 1.93 9.11 -30.59
C SER A 38 3.42 8.84 -30.72
N SER A 39 4.23 9.72 -30.11
CA SER A 39 5.68 9.64 -30.13
C SER A 39 6.22 8.22 -29.89
N SER A 40 7.25 7.82 -30.64
CA SER A 40 7.87 6.49 -30.59
C SER A 40 8.56 6.14 -29.26
N PHE A 41 8.73 7.14 -28.38
CA PHE A 41 9.25 6.90 -27.04
C PHE A 41 8.15 6.40 -26.11
N GLN A 42 8.48 5.46 -25.25
CA GLN A 42 7.60 5.02 -24.19
C GLN A 42 7.87 5.87 -22.95
N LEU A 43 6.83 6.54 -22.46
CA LEU A 43 6.87 7.32 -21.24
C LEU A 43 6.28 6.48 -20.09
N GLY A 44 7.10 6.09 -19.11
CA GLY A 44 6.64 5.28 -17.98
C GLY A 44 6.82 3.77 -18.15
N SER A 45 6.03 2.98 -17.40
CA SER A 45 6.34 1.57 -17.05
C SER A 45 6.70 0.68 -18.24
N VAL A 46 7.93 0.16 -18.23
CA VAL A 46 8.40 -0.87 -19.16
C VAL A 46 7.54 -2.12 -18.96
N SER A 47 6.76 -2.52 -19.96
CA SER A 47 5.96 -3.75 -19.93
C SER A 47 6.84 -5.01 -19.90
N ASN A 48 8.10 -4.90 -20.33
CA ASN A 48 9.11 -5.96 -20.28
C ASN A 48 10.20 -5.64 -19.25
N THR A 49 10.10 -6.22 -18.06
CA THR A 49 11.15 -6.19 -17.02
C THR A 49 12.47 -6.83 -17.46
N GLU A 50 12.47 -7.59 -18.57
CA GLU A 50 13.64 -8.29 -19.08
C GLU A 50 14.54 -7.44 -19.98
N SER A 51 14.04 -6.37 -20.60
CA SER A 51 14.86 -5.47 -21.40
C SER A 51 15.37 -4.30 -20.56
N ARG A 52 16.44 -4.53 -19.79
CA ARG A 52 17.20 -3.45 -19.11
C ARG A 52 17.78 -2.39 -20.07
N ARG A 53 17.57 -2.54 -21.38
CA ARG A 53 18.02 -1.69 -22.48
C ARG A 53 16.87 -1.38 -23.45
N SER A 54 15.72 -0.94 -22.95
CA SER A 54 14.72 -0.32 -23.81
C SER A 54 15.29 0.99 -24.36
N GLN A 55 15.80 0.96 -25.59
CA GLN A 55 16.42 2.11 -26.27
C GLN A 55 15.46 3.31 -26.44
N GLN A 56 14.17 3.11 -26.15
CA GLN A 56 13.09 4.09 -26.30
C GLN A 56 12.46 4.51 -24.96
N TYR A 57 13.03 4.12 -23.81
CA TYR A 57 12.51 4.54 -22.52
C TYR A 57 12.90 5.98 -22.22
N THR A 58 11.89 6.80 -21.97
CA THR A 58 12.06 8.14 -21.45
C THR A 58 11.26 8.25 -20.16
N SER A 59 11.85 8.86 -19.15
CA SER A 59 11.12 9.19 -17.93
C SER A 59 11.28 10.66 -17.65
N ILE A 60 10.16 11.30 -17.32
CA ILE A 60 10.22 12.63 -16.73
C ILE A 60 10.82 12.42 -15.33
N ASN A 61 11.99 13.01 -15.09
CA ASN A 61 12.74 12.86 -13.85
C ASN A 61 12.04 13.57 -12.68
N ASN A 62 10.89 13.03 -12.25
CA ASN A 62 10.12 13.51 -11.11
C ASN A 62 9.77 12.34 -10.18
N ASN A 63 10.74 11.46 -9.94
CA ASN A 63 10.62 10.41 -8.93
C ASN A 63 10.55 11.06 -7.54
N LEU A 64 9.33 11.18 -6.99
CA LEU A 64 9.09 11.77 -5.68
C LEU A 64 9.85 11.06 -4.54
N ALA A 65 10.25 9.80 -4.78
CA ALA A 65 10.96 8.94 -3.86
C ALA A 65 12.47 9.22 -3.73
N VAL A 66 13.07 9.96 -4.67
CA VAL A 66 14.52 10.17 -4.75
C VAL A 66 14.84 11.65 -4.91
N VAL A 67 15.77 12.13 -4.10
CA VAL A 67 16.37 13.45 -4.35
C VAL A 67 17.38 13.32 -5.47
N SER A 68 17.04 13.87 -6.64
CA SER A 68 17.91 13.92 -7.81
C SER A 68 18.20 15.36 -8.25
N SER A 69 19.35 15.55 -8.87
CA SER A 69 19.69 16.76 -9.63
C SER A 69 19.06 16.72 -11.03
N LEU A 70 18.93 17.87 -11.69
CA LEU A 70 18.44 18.01 -13.07
C LEU A 70 19.41 17.46 -14.14
N GLY A 71 20.35 16.59 -13.76
CA GLY A 71 21.35 16.01 -14.64
C GLY A 71 21.44 14.50 -14.48
N SER A 72 22.20 13.87 -15.37
CA SER A 72 22.44 12.43 -15.32
C SER A 72 23.18 12.02 -14.04
N SER A 73 22.72 10.95 -13.41
CA SER A 73 23.31 10.38 -12.21
C SER A 73 24.22 9.20 -12.54
N ILE A 74 25.35 9.08 -11.84
CA ILE A 74 26.21 7.89 -11.92
C ILE A 74 25.74 6.90 -10.87
N GLY A 75 24.90 5.97 -11.30
CA GLY A 75 24.26 4.99 -10.44
C GLY A 75 23.38 5.63 -9.37
N SER A 76 23.01 4.83 -8.36
CA SER A 76 22.30 5.34 -7.19
C SER A 76 23.26 6.08 -6.24
N VAL A 77 22.76 6.96 -5.35
CA VAL A 77 23.61 7.69 -4.37
C VAL A 77 24.41 6.75 -3.46
N GLU A 78 23.90 5.55 -3.18
CA GLU A 78 24.48 4.59 -2.23
C GLU A 78 25.44 3.57 -2.88
N GLU A 79 25.48 3.50 -4.20
CA GLU A 79 26.27 2.51 -4.94
C GLU A 79 27.74 2.92 -5.15
N TYR A 80 28.67 2.28 -4.45
CA TYR A 80 30.11 2.56 -4.59
C TYR A 80 30.87 1.45 -5.34
N MET A 81 30.15 0.48 -5.90
CA MET A 81 30.65 -0.61 -6.73
C MET A 81 30.06 -0.46 -8.12
N PHE A 82 30.89 -0.17 -9.13
CA PHE A 82 30.43 0.13 -10.48
C PHE A 82 30.71 -1.06 -11.38
N ARG A 83 29.84 -1.23 -12.38
CA ARG A 83 29.89 -2.35 -13.32
C ARG A 83 29.96 -1.80 -14.74
N ASP A 84 30.58 -2.57 -15.63
CA ASP A 84 30.57 -2.29 -17.06
C ASP A 84 29.17 -2.56 -17.68
N ALA A 85 29.04 -2.30 -18.97
CA ALA A 85 27.80 -2.56 -19.72
C ALA A 85 27.38 -4.05 -19.69
N ASN A 86 28.31 -4.97 -19.48
CA ASN A 86 28.10 -6.42 -19.43
C ASN A 86 27.82 -6.93 -18.00
N GLY A 87 27.88 -6.07 -16.99
CA GLY A 87 27.63 -6.40 -15.58
C GLY A 87 28.86 -6.83 -14.78
N SER A 88 30.05 -6.85 -15.41
CA SER A 88 31.32 -7.17 -14.77
C SER A 88 31.80 -6.00 -13.91
N LEU A 89 32.46 -6.27 -12.78
CA LEU A 89 33.03 -5.21 -11.95
C LEU A 89 34.15 -4.49 -12.71
N LEU A 90 34.24 -3.17 -12.53
CA LEU A 90 35.35 -2.39 -13.09
C LEU A 90 36.67 -2.74 -12.39
N ASP A 91 37.77 -2.54 -13.12
CA ASP A 91 39.12 -2.62 -12.56
C ASP A 91 39.30 -1.64 -11.38
N GLU A 92 40.19 -1.96 -10.46
CA GLU A 92 40.39 -1.20 -9.21
C GLU A 92 40.75 0.27 -9.48
N SER A 93 41.57 0.52 -10.51
CA SER A 93 42.01 1.86 -10.89
C SER A 93 40.84 2.73 -11.40
N THR A 94 39.97 2.16 -12.22
CA THR A 94 38.77 2.82 -12.74
C THR A 94 37.71 2.95 -11.65
N GLN A 95 37.53 1.93 -10.82
CA GLN A 95 36.63 1.94 -9.68
C GLN A 95 36.95 3.10 -8.73
N TYR A 96 38.24 3.32 -8.43
CA TYR A 96 38.69 4.46 -7.63
C TYR A 96 38.34 5.81 -8.29
N LYS A 97 38.60 5.96 -9.61
CA LYS A 97 38.26 7.19 -10.36
C LYS A 97 36.76 7.49 -10.29
N PHE A 98 35.90 6.50 -10.50
CA PHE A 98 34.45 6.68 -10.41
C PHE A 98 33.98 6.99 -8.98
N ARG A 99 34.55 6.34 -7.96
CA ARG A 99 34.25 6.68 -6.55
C ARG A 99 34.64 8.13 -6.25
N LYS A 100 35.85 8.54 -6.64
CA LYS A 100 36.33 9.91 -6.49
C LYS A 100 35.38 10.88 -7.17
N PHE A 101 35.05 10.66 -8.44
CA PHE A 101 34.14 11.52 -9.18
C PHE A 101 32.76 11.59 -8.51
N LYS A 102 32.22 10.46 -8.05
CA LYS A 102 30.93 10.40 -7.38
C LYS A 102 30.93 11.21 -6.07
N THR A 103 31.97 11.07 -5.25
CA THR A 103 32.11 11.79 -3.97
C THR A 103 32.25 13.29 -4.17
N TYR A 104 33.02 13.74 -5.17
CA TYR A 104 33.28 15.17 -5.38
C TYR A 104 32.18 15.89 -6.17
N TYR A 105 31.55 15.24 -7.15
CA TYR A 105 30.65 15.91 -8.08
C TYR A 105 29.20 15.44 -7.96
N HIS A 106 28.97 14.13 -8.03
CA HIS A 106 27.62 13.57 -8.11
C HIS A 106 26.83 13.74 -6.81
N ILE A 107 27.40 13.29 -5.68
CA ILE A 107 26.72 13.33 -4.38
C ILE A 107 26.45 14.77 -3.93
N PRO A 108 27.44 15.70 -3.96
CA PRO A 108 27.18 17.08 -3.61
C PRO A 108 26.21 17.75 -4.59
N GLY A 109 26.33 17.50 -5.91
CA GLY A 109 25.42 18.07 -6.90
C GLY A 109 23.96 17.63 -6.71
N ALA A 110 23.74 16.37 -6.33
CA ALA A 110 22.39 15.84 -6.09
C ALA A 110 21.80 16.33 -4.76
N ILE A 111 22.61 16.43 -3.70
CA ILE A 111 22.13 16.61 -2.33
C ILE A 111 22.20 18.09 -1.88
N LYS A 112 23.11 18.91 -2.41
CA LYS A 112 23.32 20.29 -1.95
C LYS A 112 22.02 21.10 -2.01
N GLY A 113 21.64 21.69 -0.88
CA GLY A 113 20.38 22.43 -0.71
C GLY A 113 19.14 21.57 -0.47
N LYS A 114 19.24 20.23 -0.55
CA LYS A 114 18.18 19.25 -0.33
C LYS A 114 18.57 18.15 0.67
N GLU A 115 19.54 18.41 1.53
CA GLU A 115 20.09 17.44 2.50
C GLU A 115 19.02 16.89 3.45
N THR A 116 18.14 17.76 3.95
CA THR A 116 17.06 17.39 4.86
C THR A 116 16.07 16.46 4.19
N ASP A 117 15.71 16.72 2.92
CA ASP A 117 14.85 15.84 2.14
C ASP A 117 15.51 14.50 1.89
N PHE A 118 16.78 14.49 1.50
CA PHE A 118 17.49 13.25 1.21
C PHE A 118 17.50 12.34 2.46
N ARG A 119 17.82 12.91 3.62
CA ARG A 119 17.78 12.16 4.90
C ARG A 119 16.37 11.67 5.21
N THR A 120 15.36 12.53 5.07
CA THR A 120 13.96 12.20 5.38
C THR A 120 13.42 11.11 4.45
N LEU A 121 13.66 11.20 3.15
CA LEU A 121 13.24 10.20 2.17
C LEU A 121 13.97 8.88 2.36
N LYS A 122 15.25 8.90 2.74
CA LYS A 122 15.99 7.67 3.11
C LYS A 122 15.34 6.98 4.31
N ILE A 123 15.05 7.73 5.38
CA ILE A 123 14.35 7.21 6.56
C ILE A 123 12.99 6.65 6.16
N LEU A 124 12.23 7.38 5.35
CA LEU A 124 10.90 6.98 4.91
C LEU A 124 10.93 5.69 4.07
N ASN A 125 11.92 5.53 3.17
CA ASN A 125 12.12 4.30 2.40
C ASN A 125 12.48 3.10 3.30
N GLU A 126 13.26 3.32 4.35
CA GLU A 126 13.52 2.29 5.35
C GLU A 126 12.25 1.90 6.12
N VAL A 127 11.43 2.88 6.52
CA VAL A 127 10.12 2.65 7.15
C VAL A 127 9.20 1.86 6.23
N PHE A 128 9.12 2.21 4.94
CA PHE A 128 8.33 1.46 3.95
C PHE A 128 8.76 0.00 3.84
N SER A 129 10.06 -0.25 3.93
CA SER A 129 10.64 -1.59 3.83
C SER A 129 10.35 -2.42 5.08
N ARG A 130 10.50 -1.84 6.28
CA ARG A 130 10.18 -2.51 7.55
C ARG A 130 8.70 -2.82 7.72
N LEU A 131 7.82 -1.89 7.34
CA LEU A 131 6.37 -2.04 7.43
C LEU A 131 5.74 -2.75 6.23
N GLN A 132 6.54 -3.11 5.22
CA GLN A 132 6.10 -3.79 3.99
C GLN A 132 4.92 -3.07 3.31
N ILE A 133 5.00 -1.75 3.19
CA ILE A 133 3.88 -0.93 2.71
C ILE A 133 3.69 -1.12 1.19
N PRO A 134 2.44 -1.25 0.69
CA PRO A 134 2.15 -1.34 -0.75
C PRO A 134 2.61 -0.10 -1.55
N HIS A 135 3.04 -0.29 -2.80
CA HIS A 135 3.57 0.77 -3.67
C HIS A 135 2.65 2.00 -3.77
N LYS A 136 1.36 1.79 -4.01
CA LYS A 136 0.35 2.85 -4.13
C LYS A 136 0.32 3.77 -2.91
N ILE A 137 0.52 3.22 -1.71
CA ILE A 137 0.53 3.98 -0.46
C ILE A 137 1.85 4.73 -0.29
N ARG A 138 2.97 4.15 -0.75
CA ARG A 138 4.27 4.84 -0.78
C ARG A 138 4.21 6.09 -1.66
N GLU A 139 3.70 5.96 -2.87
CA GLU A 139 3.53 7.10 -3.80
C GLU A 139 2.64 8.18 -3.21
N ARG A 140 1.49 7.79 -2.64
CA ARG A 140 0.58 8.74 -1.99
C ARG A 140 1.24 9.44 -0.80
N THR A 141 2.02 8.72 0.00
CA THR A 141 2.77 9.29 1.12
C THR A 141 3.78 10.32 0.66
N LEU A 142 4.53 10.01 -0.41
CA LEU A 142 5.54 10.90 -0.98
C LEU A 142 4.90 12.16 -1.57
N PHE A 143 3.77 12.00 -2.25
CA PHE A 143 2.98 13.11 -2.75
C PHE A 143 2.53 14.05 -1.62
N LEU A 144 1.93 13.50 -0.56
CA LEU A 144 1.48 14.28 0.60
C LEU A 144 2.66 14.98 1.31
N TYR A 145 3.79 14.30 1.47
CA TYR A 145 4.99 14.89 2.05
C TYR A 145 5.45 16.12 1.27
N GLN A 146 5.53 16.01 -0.06
CA GLN A 146 5.95 17.13 -0.90
C GLN A 146 4.93 18.26 -0.88
N GLN A 147 3.64 17.93 -0.99
CA GLN A 147 2.54 18.90 -0.95
C GLN A 147 2.59 19.75 0.34
N TYR A 148 2.59 19.11 1.51
CA TYR A 148 2.58 19.84 2.78
C TYR A 148 3.89 20.59 3.03
N LYS A 149 5.01 20.05 2.55
CA LYS A 149 6.29 20.77 2.61
C LYS A 149 6.26 22.07 1.80
N THR A 150 5.63 22.06 0.62
CA THR A 150 5.51 23.26 -0.21
C THR A 150 4.51 24.26 0.36
N GLU A 151 3.38 23.78 0.89
CA GLU A 151 2.31 24.63 1.44
C GLU A 151 2.69 25.27 2.78
N HIS A 152 3.44 24.56 3.64
CA HIS A 152 3.70 24.99 5.02
C HIS A 152 5.19 25.15 5.35
N LYS A 153 5.97 25.67 4.40
CA LYS A 153 7.43 25.77 4.49
C LYS A 153 7.95 26.46 5.78
N GLU A 154 7.23 27.44 6.29
CA GLU A 154 7.64 28.25 7.46
C GLU A 154 7.31 27.57 8.80
N ASN A 155 6.29 26.73 8.85
CA ASN A 155 5.82 26.09 10.09
C ASN A 155 6.47 24.72 10.34
N ILE A 156 7.14 24.16 9.34
CA ILE A 156 7.74 22.83 9.44
C ILE A 156 9.18 22.94 9.96
N THR A 157 9.36 22.58 11.23
CA THR A 157 10.68 22.46 11.85
C THR A 157 11.25 21.03 11.74
N ASN A 158 10.37 20.01 11.69
CA ASN A 158 10.78 18.60 11.72
C ASN A 158 10.23 17.82 10.52
N HIS A 159 11.07 17.64 9.50
CA HIS A 159 10.73 16.89 8.28
C HIS A 159 10.45 15.40 8.52
N VAL A 160 11.08 14.78 9.53
CA VAL A 160 10.83 13.37 9.87
C VAL A 160 9.46 13.20 10.52
N LEU A 161 9.03 14.19 11.31
CA LEU A 161 7.67 14.20 11.84
C LEU A 161 6.64 14.41 10.73
N LEU A 162 6.94 15.28 9.76
CA LEU A 162 6.10 15.49 8.58
C LEU A 162 5.97 14.22 7.73
N SER A 163 7.06 13.47 7.54
CA SER A 163 7.01 12.20 6.80
C SER A 163 6.17 11.15 7.53
N ALA A 164 6.27 11.09 8.86
CA ALA A 164 5.43 10.23 9.68
C ALA A 164 3.94 10.61 9.61
N MET A 165 3.63 11.91 9.64
CA MET A 165 2.28 12.44 9.46
C MET A 165 1.72 12.11 8.06
N SER A 166 2.52 12.33 7.01
CA SER A 166 2.13 12.06 5.63
C SER A 166 1.82 10.58 5.41
N LEU A 167 2.62 9.70 6.03
CA LEU A 167 2.37 8.26 6.02
C LEU A 167 1.09 7.89 6.77
N PHE A 168 0.88 8.51 7.93
CA PHE A 168 -0.35 8.28 8.68
C PHE A 168 -1.59 8.67 7.86
N LEU A 169 -1.56 9.82 7.19
CA LEU A 169 -2.66 10.29 6.34
C LEU A 169 -2.91 9.37 5.14
N SER A 170 -1.87 8.97 4.40
CA SER A 170 -2.03 8.07 3.24
C SER A 170 -2.61 6.71 3.62
N VAL A 171 -2.20 6.17 4.78
CA VAL A 171 -2.71 4.92 5.31
C VAL A 171 -4.17 5.08 5.74
N ARG A 172 -4.55 6.22 6.31
CA ARG A 172 -5.92 6.55 6.71
C ARG A 172 -6.86 6.75 5.51
N GLU A 173 -6.36 7.27 4.40
CA GLU A 173 -7.08 7.35 3.12
C GLU A 173 -7.28 5.96 2.49
N SER A 174 -6.31 5.06 2.66
CA SER A 174 -6.32 3.74 2.01
C SER A 174 -7.21 2.69 2.69
N GLY A 175 -7.73 2.97 3.89
CA GLY A 175 -8.68 2.09 4.60
C GLY A 175 -8.14 0.66 4.80
N THR A 176 -8.86 -0.32 4.24
CA THR A 176 -8.61 -1.78 4.37
C THR A 176 -7.31 -2.25 3.71
N ASN A 177 -6.77 -1.53 2.73
CA ASN A 177 -5.59 -1.96 1.97
C ASN A 177 -4.30 -1.96 2.81
N CYS A 178 -4.25 -1.14 3.86
CA CYS A 178 -3.14 -1.12 4.80
C CYS A 178 -3.66 -0.72 6.18
N PRO A 179 -4.13 -1.68 6.99
CA PRO A 179 -4.63 -1.37 8.32
C PRO A 179 -3.46 -1.30 9.29
N LEU A 180 -2.64 -0.24 9.16
CA LEU A 180 -1.53 0.08 10.06
C LEU A 180 -2.06 0.81 11.29
N THR A 181 -1.58 0.41 12.48
CA THR A 181 -1.92 1.10 13.73
C THR A 181 -0.95 2.27 13.97
N LEU A 182 -1.42 3.31 14.67
CA LEU A 182 -0.56 4.43 15.07
C LEU A 182 0.62 3.96 15.94
N LYS A 183 0.40 2.94 16.79
CA LYS A 183 1.43 2.36 17.66
C LYS A 183 2.56 1.74 16.85
N GLU A 184 2.23 0.97 15.82
CA GLU A 184 3.23 0.36 14.93
C GLU A 184 4.04 1.42 14.19
N LEU A 185 3.37 2.40 13.58
CA LEU A 185 4.04 3.50 12.88
C LEU A 185 5.04 4.21 13.81
N VAL A 186 4.58 4.65 14.98
CA VAL A 186 5.43 5.36 15.96
C VAL A 186 6.58 4.48 16.46
N ASN A 187 6.34 3.20 16.70
CA ASN A 187 7.38 2.28 17.14
C ASN A 187 8.45 2.07 16.06
N THR A 188 8.08 1.94 14.78
CA THR A 188 9.06 1.79 13.69
C THR A 188 9.98 3.02 13.59
N TYR A 189 9.44 4.23 13.70
CA TYR A 189 10.27 5.44 13.75
C TYR A 189 11.19 5.47 14.99
N ARG A 190 10.72 4.98 16.13
CA ARG A 190 11.52 4.92 17.37
C ARG A 190 12.65 3.89 17.26
N GLU A 191 12.39 2.73 16.66
CA GLU A 191 13.40 1.70 16.38
C GLU A 191 14.49 2.18 15.41
N LEU A 192 14.17 3.15 14.57
CA LEU A 192 15.13 3.85 13.70
C LEU A 192 15.91 4.96 14.43
N GLY A 193 15.64 5.18 15.72
CA GLY A 193 16.29 6.22 16.53
C GLY A 193 15.63 7.61 16.46
N HIS A 194 14.45 7.73 15.84
CA HIS A 194 13.76 9.01 15.72
C HIS A 194 12.73 9.23 16.82
N ARG A 195 12.69 10.45 17.37
CA ARG A 195 11.79 10.85 18.48
C ARG A 195 10.39 11.22 17.98
N VAL A 196 9.76 10.30 17.25
CA VAL A 196 8.35 10.46 16.85
C VAL A 196 7.47 9.94 17.99
N LEU A 197 6.49 10.75 18.40
CA LEU A 197 5.49 10.40 19.39
C LEU A 197 4.10 10.70 18.82
N GLY A 198 3.09 9.91 19.18
CA GLY A 198 1.72 10.14 18.74
C GLY A 198 1.22 11.55 19.08
N LYS A 199 1.59 12.08 20.26
CA LYS A 199 1.25 13.45 20.68
C LYS A 199 1.84 14.52 19.73
N ASN A 200 3.10 14.33 19.29
CA ASN A 200 3.77 15.28 18.41
C ASN A 200 3.15 15.24 17.01
N LEU A 201 2.77 14.05 16.55
CA LEU A 201 2.11 13.88 15.25
C LEU A 201 0.73 14.54 15.24
N LEU A 202 -0.06 14.35 16.30
CA LEU A 202 -1.35 15.01 16.44
C LEU A 202 -1.22 16.53 16.61
N GLY A 203 -0.22 17.00 17.37
CA GLY A 203 0.10 18.42 17.50
C GLY A 203 0.42 19.05 16.14
N LEU A 204 1.31 18.42 15.35
CA LEU A 204 1.63 18.90 14.01
C LEU A 204 0.39 18.94 13.09
N MET A 205 -0.49 17.94 13.17
CA MET A 205 -1.74 17.95 12.40
C MET A 205 -2.66 19.10 12.80
N GLN A 206 -2.71 19.45 14.09
CA GLN A 206 -3.48 20.59 14.59
C GLN A 206 -2.86 21.92 14.15
N ASP A 207 -1.54 22.07 14.28
CA ASP A 207 -0.80 23.28 13.90
C ASP A 207 -0.96 23.59 12.40
N LEU A 208 -0.99 22.55 11.57
CA LEU A 208 -1.19 22.68 10.12
C LEU A 208 -2.68 22.68 9.71
N ASN A 209 -3.61 22.54 10.66
CA ASN A 209 -5.05 22.39 10.40
C ASN A 209 -5.41 21.25 9.42
N ILE A 210 -4.62 20.18 9.39
CA ILE A 210 -4.81 19.03 8.51
C ILE A 210 -5.72 18.01 9.18
N LYS A 211 -6.85 17.73 8.55
CA LYS A 211 -7.77 16.66 8.99
C LYS A 211 -7.63 15.44 8.08
N PRO A 212 -7.63 14.22 8.65
CA PRO A 212 -7.67 13.02 7.83
C PRO A 212 -9.00 12.95 7.08
N ALA A 213 -8.95 12.56 5.80
CA ALA A 213 -10.13 12.37 4.96
C ALA A 213 -11.19 11.46 5.61
N SER A 214 -10.73 10.42 6.32
CA SER A 214 -11.54 9.64 7.25
C SER A 214 -11.38 10.22 8.67
N SER A 215 -12.33 11.04 9.11
CA SER A 215 -12.27 11.71 10.44
C SER A 215 -12.71 10.81 11.62
N GLY A 216 -13.23 9.61 11.37
CA GLY A 216 -13.69 8.69 12.43
C GLY A 216 -12.61 7.77 13.00
N VAL A 217 -12.82 7.19 14.17
CA VAL A 217 -11.98 6.07 14.66
C VAL A 217 -12.02 4.92 13.62
N ARG A 218 -10.90 4.24 13.37
CA ARG A 218 -10.89 3.10 12.42
C ARG A 218 -11.93 2.08 12.84
N ARG A 219 -12.63 1.53 11.85
CA ARG A 219 -13.60 0.47 12.10
C ARG A 219 -12.89 -0.86 12.34
N SER A 220 -13.50 -1.73 13.14
CA SER A 220 -12.92 -3.06 13.46
C SER A 220 -12.79 -3.92 12.20
N GLU A 221 -13.73 -3.75 11.28
CA GLU A 221 -13.81 -4.40 9.97
C GLU A 221 -12.54 -4.18 9.13
N GLU A 222 -11.91 -3.01 9.25
CA GLU A 222 -10.68 -2.69 8.50
C GLU A 222 -9.50 -3.59 8.88
N TYR A 223 -9.50 -4.12 10.10
CA TYR A 223 -8.40 -4.95 10.62
C TYR A 223 -8.58 -6.43 10.33
N VAL A 224 -9.77 -6.88 9.92
CA VAL A 224 -10.13 -8.30 9.78
C VAL A 224 -9.17 -9.03 8.84
N PHE A 225 -8.92 -8.49 7.64
CA PHE A 225 -8.05 -9.13 6.66
C PHE A 225 -6.64 -9.34 7.19
N ARG A 226 -6.08 -8.32 7.85
CA ARG A 226 -4.74 -8.37 8.43
C ARG A 226 -4.66 -9.36 9.59
N VAL A 227 -5.64 -9.32 10.50
CA VAL A 227 -5.73 -10.24 11.64
C VAL A 227 -5.79 -11.69 11.16
N CYS A 228 -6.66 -11.99 10.21
CA CYS A 228 -6.81 -13.34 9.66
C CYS A 228 -5.52 -13.81 8.98
N SER A 229 -4.89 -12.94 8.19
CA SER A 229 -3.61 -13.26 7.53
C SER A 229 -2.48 -13.54 8.55
N LEU A 230 -2.39 -12.76 9.63
CA LEU A 230 -1.43 -12.99 10.71
C LEU A 230 -1.65 -14.34 11.41
N ILE A 231 -2.91 -14.68 11.68
CA ILE A 231 -3.32 -15.95 12.28
C ILE A 231 -2.97 -17.13 11.35
N CYS A 232 -3.33 -17.05 10.07
CA CYS A 232 -3.10 -18.12 9.09
C CYS A 232 -1.61 -18.28 8.70
N ARG A 233 -0.77 -17.27 8.96
CA ARG A 233 0.69 -17.38 8.74
C ARG A 233 1.37 -18.31 9.74
N CYS A 234 0.82 -18.48 10.95
CA CYS A 234 1.42 -19.33 11.98
C CYS A 234 1.33 -20.83 11.63
N ASN A 235 2.47 -21.51 11.58
CA ASN A 235 2.56 -22.94 11.21
C ASN A 235 1.72 -23.86 12.12
N THR A 236 1.67 -23.56 13.42
CA THR A 236 0.86 -24.30 14.39
C THR A 236 -0.64 -24.27 14.08
N ILE A 237 -1.12 -23.18 13.48
CA ILE A 237 -2.52 -23.03 13.05
C ILE A 237 -2.75 -23.79 11.75
N LYS A 238 -1.82 -23.70 10.79
CA LYS A 238 -1.90 -24.46 9.52
C LYS A 238 -2.08 -25.95 9.76
N GLU A 239 -1.25 -26.54 10.62
CA GLU A 239 -1.34 -27.96 10.97
C GLU A 239 -2.66 -28.32 11.65
N ARG A 240 -3.17 -27.46 12.53
CA ARG A 240 -4.44 -27.70 13.22
C ARG A 240 -5.64 -27.61 12.29
N VAL A 241 -5.64 -26.64 11.37
CA VAL A 241 -6.70 -26.49 10.37
C VAL A 241 -6.74 -27.72 9.48
N GLN A 242 -5.58 -28.17 8.99
CA GLN A 242 -5.50 -29.36 8.14
C GLN A 242 -5.91 -30.63 8.89
N LYS A 243 -5.45 -30.83 10.14
CA LYS A 243 -5.78 -32.02 10.94
C LYS A 243 -7.25 -32.07 11.37
N LYS A 244 -7.87 -30.93 11.66
CA LYS A 244 -9.22 -30.89 12.24
C LYS A 244 -10.32 -30.71 11.23
N TYR A 245 -10.07 -29.92 10.18
CA TYR A 245 -11.10 -29.58 9.20
C TYR A 245 -10.83 -30.23 7.84
N SER A 246 -9.59 -30.67 7.56
CA SER A 246 -9.18 -31.16 6.23
C SER A 246 -9.40 -30.14 5.10
N ILE A 247 -9.36 -28.84 5.45
CA ILE A 247 -9.54 -27.72 4.51
C ILE A 247 -8.18 -27.08 4.25
N ASP A 248 -7.99 -26.60 3.03
CA ASP A 248 -6.83 -25.78 2.68
C ASP A 248 -6.79 -24.47 3.49
N VAL A 249 -5.59 -24.04 3.89
CA VAL A 249 -5.37 -22.87 4.74
C VAL A 249 -5.89 -21.60 4.08
N TYR A 250 -5.75 -21.48 2.75
CA TYR A 250 -6.25 -20.33 2.01
C TYR A 250 -7.77 -20.24 2.05
N VAL A 251 -8.47 -21.36 1.84
CA VAL A 251 -9.93 -21.44 1.93
C VAL A 251 -10.40 -21.10 3.34
N TYR A 252 -9.73 -21.66 4.36
CA TYR A 252 -10.00 -21.36 5.76
C TYR A 252 -9.84 -19.86 6.09
N GLU A 253 -8.77 -19.23 5.59
CA GLU A 253 -8.53 -17.79 5.77
C GLU A 253 -9.70 -16.96 5.21
N LYS A 254 -10.17 -17.28 3.99
CA LYS A 254 -11.30 -16.58 3.36
C LYS A 254 -12.61 -16.80 4.10
N MET A 255 -12.86 -18.02 4.58
CA MET A 255 -14.05 -18.33 5.37
C MET A 255 -14.07 -17.55 6.70
N ILE A 256 -12.95 -17.50 7.42
CA ILE A 256 -12.85 -16.71 8.65
C ILE A 256 -12.98 -15.22 8.38
N GLN A 257 -12.38 -14.70 7.31
CA GLN A 257 -12.53 -13.29 6.93
C GLN A 257 -14.02 -12.92 6.76
N LEU A 258 -14.77 -13.73 6.01
CA LEU A 258 -16.20 -13.51 5.80
C LEU A 258 -17.01 -13.63 7.09
N LEU A 259 -16.74 -14.65 7.90
CA LEU A 259 -17.39 -14.83 9.21
C LEU A 259 -17.15 -13.65 10.14
N CYS A 260 -15.91 -13.17 10.24
CA CYS A 260 -15.57 -12.00 11.04
C CYS A 260 -16.37 -10.78 10.64
N LEU A 261 -16.48 -10.50 9.33
CA LEU A 261 -17.23 -9.36 8.82
C LEU A 261 -18.72 -9.47 9.18
N LYS A 262 -19.32 -10.65 9.00
CA LYS A 262 -20.73 -10.89 9.36
C LYS A 262 -20.99 -10.76 10.87
N ILE A 263 -20.09 -11.30 11.69
CA ILE A 263 -20.16 -11.18 13.16
C ILE A 263 -20.11 -9.72 13.58
N LEU A 264 -19.15 -8.95 13.03
CA LEU A 264 -19.02 -7.54 13.33
C LEU A 264 -20.28 -6.80 12.87
N GLU A 265 -20.73 -6.97 11.62
CA GLU A 265 -21.94 -6.33 11.08
C GLU A 265 -23.18 -6.53 11.96
N ARG A 266 -23.33 -7.71 12.57
CA ARG A 266 -24.43 -8.00 13.48
C ARG A 266 -24.40 -7.21 14.79
N ILE A 267 -23.22 -6.84 15.27
CA ILE A 267 -23.06 -6.05 16.49
C ILE A 267 -23.28 -4.56 16.14
N PRO A 268 -24.32 -3.92 16.68
CA PRO A 268 -24.62 -2.53 16.35
C PRO A 268 -23.50 -1.61 16.86
N TYR A 269 -23.23 -0.53 16.11
CA TYR A 269 -22.16 0.43 16.42
C TYR A 269 -22.17 0.98 17.86
N PRO A 270 -23.31 1.37 18.48
CA PRO A 270 -23.32 1.88 19.86
C PRO A 270 -22.79 0.86 20.87
N ASP A 271 -23.11 -0.43 20.69
CA ASP A 271 -22.69 -1.48 21.63
C ASP A 271 -21.20 -1.79 21.53
N ARG A 272 -20.58 -1.44 20.40
CA ARG A 272 -19.12 -1.51 20.23
C ARG A 272 -18.39 -0.37 20.96
N GLY A 273 -19.12 0.65 21.44
CA GLY A 273 -18.59 1.80 22.15
C GLY A 273 -17.67 1.43 23.31
N GLY A 274 -16.57 2.19 23.47
CA GLY A 274 -15.58 1.96 24.54
C GLY A 274 -14.56 0.85 24.26
N ARG A 275 -14.76 0.00 23.24
CA ARG A 275 -13.84 -1.09 22.90
C ARG A 275 -12.85 -0.66 21.81
N ARG A 276 -11.61 -1.15 21.92
CA ARG A 276 -10.56 -0.86 20.91
C ARG A 276 -10.83 -1.67 19.64
N PRO A 277 -10.85 -1.06 18.44
CA PRO A 277 -11.22 -1.75 17.19
C PRO A 277 -10.32 -2.95 16.83
N TYR A 278 -9.01 -2.82 17.05
CA TYR A 278 -8.04 -3.87 16.69
C TYR A 278 -8.21 -5.14 17.55
N PRO A 279 -8.19 -5.06 18.90
CA PRO A 279 -8.53 -6.21 19.75
C PRO A 279 -9.92 -6.80 19.48
N LEU A 280 -10.92 -5.97 19.16
CA LEU A 280 -12.25 -6.45 18.80
C LEU A 280 -12.20 -7.31 17.53
N SER A 281 -11.45 -6.89 16.51
CA SER A 281 -11.24 -7.69 15.30
C SER A 281 -10.46 -8.99 15.55
N ALA A 282 -9.50 -8.99 16.48
CA ALA A 282 -8.81 -10.21 16.90
C ALA A 282 -9.76 -11.20 17.59
N ALA A 283 -10.63 -10.69 18.46
CA ALA A 283 -11.64 -11.50 19.13
C ALA A 283 -12.69 -12.05 18.15
N SER A 284 -13.10 -11.29 17.12
CA SER A 284 -14.04 -11.78 16.11
C SER A 284 -13.50 -13.00 15.36
N ALA A 285 -12.17 -13.07 15.12
CA ALA A 285 -11.55 -14.24 14.49
C ALA A 285 -11.62 -15.49 15.38
N TYR A 286 -11.45 -15.33 16.69
CA TYR A 286 -11.63 -16.43 17.66
C TYR A 286 -13.08 -16.92 17.69
N VAL A 287 -14.05 -16.00 17.74
CA VAL A 287 -15.48 -16.31 17.73
C VAL A 287 -15.88 -16.98 16.41
N ALA A 288 -15.39 -16.48 15.28
CA ALA A 288 -15.61 -17.05 13.95
C ALA A 288 -15.19 -18.53 13.87
N ASP A 289 -13.98 -18.86 14.34
CA ASP A 289 -13.52 -20.26 14.35
C ASP A 289 -14.33 -21.13 15.32
N LYS A 290 -14.76 -20.58 16.46
CA LYS A 290 -15.66 -21.30 17.38
C LYS A 290 -16.99 -21.64 16.71
N LEU A 291 -17.62 -20.69 16.02
CA LEU A 291 -18.86 -20.92 15.29
C LEU A 291 -18.65 -21.92 14.14
N LEU A 292 -17.55 -21.81 13.40
CA LEU A 292 -17.20 -22.75 12.34
C LEU A 292 -16.99 -24.18 12.88
N SER A 293 -16.32 -24.32 14.02
CA SER A 293 -16.05 -25.62 14.65
C SER A 293 -17.33 -26.34 15.10
N ARG A 294 -18.30 -25.60 15.66
CA ARG A 294 -19.62 -26.14 16.03
C ARG A 294 -20.34 -26.72 14.82
N LYS A 295 -20.27 -26.02 13.68
CA LYS A 295 -20.89 -26.46 12.44
C LYS A 295 -20.24 -27.71 11.87
N LEU A 296 -18.90 -27.74 11.83
CA LEU A 296 -18.15 -28.89 11.33
C LEU A 296 -18.11 -30.06 12.33
N LYS A 297 -18.78 -29.95 13.49
CA LYS A 297 -18.77 -30.94 14.58
C LYS A 297 -17.35 -31.34 15.02
N HIS A 298 -16.40 -30.41 14.90
CA HIS A 298 -15.01 -30.58 15.30
C HIS A 298 -14.65 -29.61 16.43
N SER A 299 -13.53 -29.85 17.09
CA SER A 299 -13.00 -28.91 18.09
C SER A 299 -12.37 -27.68 17.40
N SER A 300 -12.50 -26.50 17.99
CA SER A 300 -11.95 -25.26 17.41
C SER A 300 -10.44 -25.35 17.14
N ALA A 301 -10.00 -24.88 15.97
CA ALA A 301 -8.59 -24.85 15.61
C ALA A 301 -7.85 -23.73 16.37
N LEU A 302 -8.52 -22.59 16.55
CA LEU A 302 -8.03 -21.44 17.28
C LEU A 302 -8.31 -21.57 18.78
N THR A 303 -7.33 -21.10 19.54
CA THR A 303 -7.42 -20.93 21.00
C THR A 303 -7.12 -19.48 21.32
N GLN A 304 -7.60 -18.97 22.46
CA GLN A 304 -7.35 -17.58 22.88
C GLN A 304 -5.85 -17.27 22.90
N LYS A 305 -5.04 -18.19 23.45
CA LYS A 305 -3.57 -18.12 23.47
C LYS A 305 -2.95 -18.01 22.08
N LEU A 306 -3.40 -18.81 21.11
CA LEU A 306 -2.86 -18.76 19.74
C LEU A 306 -3.19 -17.42 19.07
N VAL A 307 -4.43 -16.95 19.20
CA VAL A 307 -4.83 -15.65 18.63
C VAL A 307 -4.05 -14.50 19.29
N ALA A 308 -3.85 -14.56 20.61
CA ALA A 308 -3.04 -13.60 21.36
C ALA A 308 -1.59 -13.54 20.84
N GLN A 309 -0.97 -14.70 20.65
CA GLN A 309 0.39 -14.82 20.12
C GLN A 309 0.51 -14.29 18.69
N SER A 310 -0.44 -14.62 17.81
CA SER A 310 -0.40 -14.19 16.40
C SER A 310 -0.67 -12.69 16.23
N THR A 311 -1.50 -12.09 17.08
CA THR A 311 -1.95 -10.69 16.95
C THR A 311 -1.28 -9.72 17.91
N ASN A 312 -0.45 -10.21 18.84
CA ASN A 312 0.18 -9.42 19.90
C ASN A 312 -0.84 -8.62 20.75
N VAL A 313 -2.01 -9.23 20.96
CA VAL A 313 -3.06 -8.76 21.87
C VAL A 313 -3.04 -9.62 23.12
N ALA A 314 -3.29 -9.04 24.29
CA ALA A 314 -3.32 -9.81 25.52
C ALA A 314 -4.49 -10.82 25.53
N GLU A 315 -4.23 -12.02 26.04
CA GLU A 315 -5.22 -13.11 26.05
C GLU A 315 -6.50 -12.74 26.79
N PHE A 316 -6.38 -12.05 27.93
CA PHE A 316 -7.54 -11.59 28.71
C PHE A 316 -8.42 -10.63 27.89
N THR A 317 -7.83 -9.74 27.10
CA THR A 317 -8.59 -8.79 26.27
C THR A 317 -9.37 -9.51 25.17
N ILE A 318 -8.82 -10.59 24.62
CA ILE A 318 -9.52 -11.43 23.64
C ILE A 318 -10.71 -12.11 24.30
N ARG A 319 -10.54 -12.61 25.54
CA ARG A 319 -11.61 -13.25 26.30
C ARG A 319 -12.76 -12.29 26.59
N ASP A 320 -12.47 -11.12 27.14
CA ASP A 320 -13.48 -10.11 27.48
C ASP A 320 -14.29 -9.69 26.24
N HIS A 321 -13.60 -9.50 25.10
CA HIS A 321 -14.27 -9.18 23.84
C HIS A 321 -15.05 -10.36 23.27
N ALA A 322 -14.56 -11.59 23.42
CA ALA A 322 -15.27 -12.77 22.95
C ALA A 322 -16.54 -13.05 23.77
N GLU A 323 -16.50 -12.88 25.10
CA GLU A 323 -17.68 -12.99 25.98
C GLU A 323 -18.76 -11.99 25.57
N PHE A 324 -18.37 -10.74 25.31
CA PHE A 324 -19.27 -9.74 24.76
C PHE A 324 -19.85 -10.12 23.40
N MET A 325 -19.06 -10.73 22.50
CA MET A 325 -19.60 -11.17 21.21
C MET A 325 -20.60 -12.32 21.38
N PHE A 326 -20.32 -13.27 22.27
CA PHE A 326 -21.23 -14.40 22.53
C PHE A 326 -22.58 -14.00 23.13
N SER A 327 -22.76 -12.77 23.63
CA SER A 327 -24.07 -12.30 24.08
C SER A 327 -25.06 -12.05 22.93
N TYR A 328 -24.61 -12.08 21.68
CA TYR A 328 -25.46 -11.95 20.50
C TYR A 328 -25.76 -13.32 19.89
N ASP A 329 -26.96 -13.43 19.31
CA ASP A 329 -27.35 -14.62 18.57
C ASP A 329 -26.82 -14.57 17.14
N TYR A 330 -26.20 -15.68 16.73
CA TYR A 330 -25.58 -15.88 15.44
C TYR A 330 -26.12 -17.13 14.70
N GLU A 331 -27.18 -17.77 15.18
CA GLU A 331 -27.75 -18.97 14.54
C GLU A 331 -28.12 -18.74 13.06
N ASP A 332 -28.68 -17.58 12.73
CA ASP A 332 -28.99 -17.19 11.35
C ASP A 332 -27.75 -17.14 10.44
N ILE A 333 -26.61 -16.65 10.98
CA ILE A 333 -25.34 -16.56 10.25
C ILE A 333 -24.77 -17.95 9.99
N ILE A 334 -24.89 -18.84 10.98
CA ILE A 334 -24.48 -20.24 10.85
C ILE A 334 -25.29 -20.91 9.72
N ASN A 335 -26.61 -20.69 9.69
CA ASN A 335 -27.52 -21.26 8.70
C ASN A 335 -27.27 -20.73 7.28
N ASP A 336 -27.03 -19.43 7.10
CA ASP A 336 -26.70 -18.85 5.79
C ASP A 336 -25.37 -19.39 5.24
N ILE A 337 -24.37 -19.57 6.09
CA ILE A 337 -23.09 -20.19 5.67
C ILE A 337 -23.29 -21.68 5.38
N SER A 338 -24.24 -22.37 6.03
CA SER A 338 -24.57 -23.78 5.72
C SER A 338 -25.02 -23.94 4.29
N LYS A 339 -25.94 -23.08 3.84
CA LYS A 339 -26.42 -23.08 2.45
C LYS A 339 -25.29 -22.81 1.45
N ARG A 340 -24.41 -21.85 1.74
CA ARG A 340 -23.31 -21.46 0.84
C ARG A 340 -22.17 -22.47 0.75
N LEU A 341 -21.86 -23.18 1.84
CA LEU A 341 -20.83 -24.22 1.81
C LEU A 341 -21.33 -25.47 1.08
N THR A 342 -22.58 -25.89 1.30
CA THR A 342 -23.14 -27.04 0.58
C THR A 342 -23.24 -26.77 -0.93
N SER A 343 -23.55 -25.54 -1.36
CA SER A 343 -23.61 -25.18 -2.78
C SER A 343 -22.26 -25.02 -3.48
N SER A 344 -21.14 -25.06 -2.74
CA SER A 344 -19.79 -24.93 -3.31
C SER A 344 -19.02 -26.26 -3.40
N PHE A 345 -19.62 -27.35 -2.90
CA PHE A 345 -19.07 -28.70 -2.93
C PHE A 345 -19.89 -29.66 -3.83
N ASP A 346 -20.99 -29.18 -4.41
CA ASP A 346 -21.68 -29.76 -5.57
C ASP A 346 -21.30 -28.96 -6.82
#